data_AF-A0A8T5PTF0-F1
#
_entry.id   AF-A0A8T5PTF0-F1
#
_cell.length_a   1.000
_cell.length_b   1.000
_cell.length_c   1.000
_cell.angle_alpha   90.00
_cell.angle_beta   90.00
_cell.angle_gamma   90.00
#
_symmetry.space_group_name_H-M   'P 1'
#
loop_
_entity.id
_entity.type
_entity.pdbx_description
1 polymer ?
#
loop_
_entity_poly.entity_id
_entity_poly.type
_entity_poly.pdbx_seq_one_letter_code
_entity_poly.pdbx_strand_id
1 'polypeptide(L)'
;MKKRILLLVLILATTAFAAENLESNYTKGIVRLSDFPLDNIHILRLQEAATSLGGNVSHMETKLAAYNEQHMREFTKLQTSIENMQFTTLAQVAALQTAIDRATQRLDDATDKITGMQVAPTLENPAPTEEEMPSYLLILLGVNIFLLILIVILILWLRSHYKPKKEEKEYKKEEHIHPAPPELIAYVKGQLDKNKKVHDIRIELAGKGWTPSIIEHAIHAAKEK
;
A
#
# COMPACT_ATOMS: atom_id res chain seq x y z
N MET A 1 23.68 -52.91 3.43
CA MET A 1 24.55 -51.98 2.66
C MET A 1 24.06 -51.71 1.23
N LYS A 2 23.56 -52.70 0.47
CA LYS A 2 23.13 -52.55 -0.94
C LYS A 2 22.06 -51.46 -1.19
N LYS A 3 21.09 -51.28 -0.28
CA LYS A 3 20.03 -50.26 -0.42
C LYS A 3 20.55 -48.81 -0.36
N ARG A 4 21.63 -48.55 0.40
CA ARG A 4 22.22 -47.21 0.53
C ARG A 4 23.02 -46.81 -0.70
N ILE A 5 23.70 -47.77 -1.32
CA ILE A 5 24.42 -47.58 -2.58
C ILE A 5 23.43 -47.28 -3.71
N LEU A 6 22.30 -47.99 -3.75
CA LEU A 6 21.27 -47.78 -4.76
C LEU A 6 20.63 -46.39 -4.66
N LEU A 7 20.43 -45.90 -3.44
CA LEU A 7 19.89 -44.55 -3.19
C LEU A 7 20.89 -43.46 -3.58
N LEU A 8 22.19 -43.69 -3.34
CA LEU A 8 23.25 -42.75 -3.71
C LEU A 8 23.45 -42.71 -5.24
N VAL A 9 23.34 -43.85 -5.92
CA VAL A 9 23.32 -43.95 -7.39
C VAL A 9 22.08 -43.27 -7.98
N LEU A 10 20.90 -43.44 -7.34
CA LEU A 10 19.68 -42.79 -7.79
C LEU A 10 19.77 -41.26 -7.67
N ILE A 11 20.34 -40.76 -6.55
CA ILE A 11 20.58 -39.33 -6.35
C ILE A 11 21.58 -38.81 -7.37
N LEU A 12 22.71 -39.50 -7.58
CA LEU A 12 23.71 -39.11 -8.58
C LEU A 12 23.13 -39.09 -10.00
N ALA A 13 22.31 -40.09 -10.36
CA ALA A 13 21.63 -40.15 -11.65
C ALA A 13 20.63 -39.00 -11.81
N THR A 14 19.86 -38.65 -10.77
CA THR A 14 18.95 -37.49 -10.84
C THR A 14 19.69 -36.17 -10.92
N THR A 15 20.84 -36.00 -10.26
CA THR A 15 21.64 -34.77 -10.38
C THR A 15 22.35 -34.66 -11.72
N ALA A 16 22.82 -35.78 -12.30
CA ALA A 16 23.41 -35.79 -13.64
C ALA A 16 22.35 -35.51 -14.71
N PHE A 17 21.16 -36.08 -14.59
CA PHE A 17 20.06 -35.86 -15.54
C PHE A 17 19.40 -34.48 -15.38
N ALA A 18 19.44 -33.90 -14.18
CA ALA A 18 19.04 -32.50 -13.95
C ALA A 18 20.08 -31.52 -14.47
N ALA A 19 21.38 -31.85 -14.39
CA ALA A 19 22.45 -31.03 -14.95
C ALA A 19 22.49 -31.08 -16.49
N GLU A 20 22.24 -32.24 -17.10
CA GLU A 20 22.15 -32.37 -18.58
C GLU A 20 20.90 -31.69 -19.18
N ASN A 21 19.84 -31.45 -18.39
CA ASN A 21 18.66 -30.72 -18.86
C ASN A 21 18.74 -29.19 -18.69
N LEU A 22 19.86 -28.67 -18.17
CA LEU A 22 20.07 -27.23 -17.97
C LEU A 22 21.02 -26.60 -19.01
N GLU A 23 21.66 -27.40 -19.87
CA GLU A 23 22.51 -26.92 -20.95
C GLU A 23 22.06 -27.50 -22.29
N SER A 24 21.31 -26.73 -23.10
CA SER A 24 21.47 -26.65 -24.58
C SER A 24 20.23 -26.22 -25.38
N ASN A 25 19.45 -25.21 -24.99
CA ASN A 25 18.41 -24.70 -25.93
C ASN A 25 18.17 -23.19 -25.98
N TYR A 26 19.10 -22.35 -25.49
CA TYR A 26 18.96 -20.89 -25.62
C TYR A 26 19.93 -20.19 -26.58
N THR A 27 20.78 -20.92 -27.29
CA THR A 27 21.72 -20.33 -28.27
C THR A 27 21.88 -21.16 -29.54
N LYS A 28 20.80 -21.76 -30.05
CA LYS A 28 20.75 -21.95 -31.51
C LYS A 28 20.37 -20.61 -32.11
N GLY A 29 21.41 -19.88 -32.52
CA GLY A 29 21.30 -18.62 -33.23
C GLY A 29 20.16 -18.70 -34.24
N ILE A 30 19.31 -17.68 -34.21
CA ILE A 30 18.24 -17.49 -35.18
C ILE A 30 18.89 -17.65 -36.54
N VAL A 31 18.55 -18.74 -37.24
CA VAL A 31 18.98 -18.97 -38.60
C VAL A 31 18.41 -17.80 -39.39
N ARG A 32 19.26 -16.83 -39.73
CA ARG A 32 18.95 -15.77 -40.69
C ARG A 32 18.79 -16.46 -42.04
N LEU A 33 17.62 -16.99 -42.35
CA LEU A 33 17.23 -17.25 -43.73
C LEU A 33 16.91 -15.88 -44.34
N SER A 34 17.90 -15.31 -45.03
CA SER A 34 17.83 -13.98 -45.63
C SER A 34 17.16 -13.95 -47.00
N ASP A 35 16.49 -15.01 -47.43
CA ASP A 35 15.79 -15.03 -48.72
C ASP A 35 14.50 -15.86 -48.59
N PHE A 36 13.43 -15.22 -48.15
CA PHE A 36 12.07 -15.72 -48.36
C PHE A 36 11.25 -14.66 -49.10
N PRO A 37 10.38 -15.09 -50.03
CA PRO A 37 9.59 -14.18 -50.87
C PRO A 37 8.68 -13.29 -50.02
N LEU A 38 8.41 -12.09 -50.54
CA LEU A 38 7.67 -10.97 -49.93
C LEU A 38 6.33 -11.33 -49.25
N ASP A 39 5.75 -12.49 -49.55
CA ASP A 39 4.45 -12.94 -49.05
C ASP A 39 4.45 -13.36 -47.56
N ASN A 40 5.61 -13.58 -46.95
CA ASN A 40 5.71 -14.02 -45.53
C ASN A 40 6.01 -12.89 -44.52
N ILE A 41 5.88 -11.62 -44.93
CA ILE A 41 6.05 -10.46 -44.03
C ILE A 41 5.15 -10.55 -42.79
N HIS A 42 3.95 -11.12 -42.91
CA HIS A 42 3.07 -11.33 -41.77
C HIS A 42 3.64 -12.31 -40.74
N ILE A 43 4.32 -13.37 -41.18
CA ILE A 43 4.95 -14.35 -40.27
C ILE A 43 6.11 -13.69 -39.53
N LEU A 44 6.95 -12.90 -40.21
CA LEU A 44 8.06 -12.17 -39.59
C LEU A 44 7.56 -11.16 -38.56
N ARG A 45 6.53 -10.37 -38.89
CA ARG A 45 5.93 -9.41 -37.95
C ARG A 45 5.27 -10.11 -36.75
N LEU A 46 4.65 -11.27 -36.97
CA LEU A 46 4.02 -12.04 -35.90
C LEU A 46 5.07 -12.67 -34.98
N GLN A 47 6.19 -13.12 -35.55
CA GLN A 47 7.34 -13.60 -34.78
C GLN A 47 7.98 -12.47 -33.97
N GLU A 48 8.16 -11.29 -34.56
CA GLU A 48 8.67 -10.10 -33.86
C GLU A 48 7.74 -9.67 -32.73
N ALA A 49 6.42 -9.65 -32.99
CA ALA A 49 5.42 -9.37 -31.97
C ALA A 49 5.44 -10.42 -30.85
N ALA A 50 5.56 -11.70 -31.17
CA ALA A 50 5.66 -12.77 -30.18
C ALA A 50 6.92 -12.64 -29.32
N THR A 51 8.07 -12.30 -29.90
CA THR A 51 9.30 -12.03 -29.14
C THR A 51 9.17 -10.80 -28.25
N SER A 52 8.55 -9.72 -28.74
CA SER A 52 8.30 -8.51 -27.95
C SER A 52 7.35 -8.79 -26.79
N LEU A 53 6.28 -9.55 -27.03
CA LEU A 53 5.34 -9.95 -26.00
C LEU A 53 6.01 -10.83 -24.94
N GLY A 54 6.83 -11.80 -25.35
CA GLY A 54 7.59 -12.65 -24.45
C GLY A 54 8.57 -11.87 -23.58
N GLY A 55 9.24 -10.86 -24.15
CA GLY A 55 10.08 -9.92 -23.40
C GLY A 55 9.29 -9.08 -22.38
N ASN A 56 8.10 -8.62 -22.75
CA ASN A 56 7.24 -7.86 -21.85
C ASN A 56 6.71 -8.72 -20.70
N VAL A 57 6.32 -9.97 -20.96
CA VAL A 57 5.85 -10.91 -19.94
C VAL A 57 6.97 -11.23 -18.95
N SER A 58 8.18 -11.54 -19.42
CA SER A 58 9.31 -11.83 -18.52
C SER A 58 9.71 -10.61 -17.68
N HIS A 59 9.64 -9.40 -18.25
CA HIS A 59 9.85 -8.17 -17.50
C HIS A 59 8.76 -7.94 -16.44
N MET A 60 7.51 -8.28 -16.75
CA MET A 60 6.38 -8.18 -15.82
C MET A 60 6.49 -9.20 -14.69
N GLU A 61 6.89 -10.44 -14.98
CA GLU A 61 7.19 -11.47 -13.97
C GLU A 61 8.30 -11.04 -13.02
N THR A 62 9.38 -10.45 -13.57
CA THR A 62 10.49 -9.94 -12.76
C THR A 62 10.03 -8.81 -11.82
N LYS A 63 9.20 -7.89 -12.33
CA LYS A 63 8.59 -6.81 -11.53
C LYS A 63 7.65 -7.36 -10.45
N LEU A 64 6.86 -8.37 -10.77
CA LEU A 64 5.95 -9.02 -9.82
C LEU A 64 6.73 -9.71 -8.69
N ALA A 65 7.82 -10.41 -9.03
CA ALA A 65 8.69 -11.04 -8.05
C ALA A 65 9.34 -10.00 -7.11
N ALA A 66 9.88 -8.91 -7.67
CA ALA A 66 10.46 -7.82 -6.88
C ALA A 66 9.43 -7.15 -5.97
N TYR A 67 8.21 -6.93 -6.47
CA TYR A 67 7.11 -6.37 -5.68
C TYR A 67 6.72 -7.30 -4.51
N ASN A 68 6.63 -8.60 -4.77
CA ASN A 68 6.30 -9.58 -3.74
C ASN A 68 7.39 -9.67 -2.67
N GLU A 69 8.67 -9.62 -3.08
CA GLU A 69 9.79 -9.60 -2.15
C GLU A 69 9.78 -8.33 -1.27
N GLN A 70 9.49 -7.16 -1.84
CA GLN A 70 9.35 -5.93 -1.08
C GLN A 70 8.22 -6.03 -0.05
N HIS A 71 7.05 -6.54 -0.45
CA HIS A 71 5.91 -6.75 0.44
C HIS A 71 6.24 -7.68 1.60
N MET A 72 6.93 -8.79 1.33
CA MET A 72 7.36 -9.72 2.38
C MET A 72 8.29 -9.04 3.39
N ARG A 73 9.25 -8.22 2.92
CA ARG A 73 10.16 -7.47 3.80
C ARG A 73 9.41 -6.44 4.65
N GLU A 74 8.45 -5.73 4.08
CA GLU A 74 7.62 -4.77 4.81
C GLU A 74 6.75 -5.48 5.86
N PHE A 75 6.17 -6.62 5.51
CA PHE A 75 5.38 -7.43 6.42
C PHE A 75 6.22 -7.93 7.62
N THR A 76 7.43 -8.43 7.38
CA THR A 76 8.34 -8.85 8.47
C THR A 76 8.72 -7.68 9.38
N LYS A 77 8.94 -6.48 8.83
CA LYS A 77 9.20 -5.28 9.64
C LYS A 77 7.98 -4.87 10.48
N LEU A 78 6.78 -4.95 9.93
CA LEU A 78 5.55 -4.69 10.68
C LEU A 78 5.36 -5.72 11.80
N GLN A 79 5.58 -7.00 11.51
CA GLN A 79 5.46 -8.06 12.49
C GLN A 79 6.43 -7.86 13.66
N THR A 80 7.71 -7.61 13.38
CA THR A 80 8.71 -7.34 14.43
C THR A 80 8.39 -6.08 15.24
N SER A 81 7.84 -5.04 14.62
CA SER A 81 7.35 -3.85 15.33
C SER A 81 6.20 -4.18 16.29
N ILE A 82 5.25 -5.01 15.86
CA ILE A 82 4.13 -5.47 16.69
C ILE A 82 4.63 -6.30 17.87
N GLU A 83 5.54 -7.24 17.64
CA GLU A 83 6.14 -8.07 18.69
C GLU A 83 6.87 -7.21 19.74
N ASN A 84 7.62 -6.20 19.30
CA ASN A 84 8.29 -5.26 20.21
C ASN A 84 7.30 -4.42 21.02
N MET A 85 6.21 -3.96 20.39
CA MET A 85 5.15 -3.24 21.10
C MET A 85 4.50 -4.14 22.16
N GLN A 86 4.18 -5.39 21.82
CA GLN A 86 3.60 -6.35 22.76
C GLN A 86 4.54 -6.63 23.94
N PHE A 87 5.83 -6.82 23.68
CA PHE A 87 6.81 -7.00 24.75
C PHE A 87 6.88 -5.78 25.67
N THR A 88 6.88 -4.58 25.09
CA THR A 88 6.95 -3.33 25.85
C THR A 88 5.68 -3.12 26.69
N THR A 89 4.49 -3.39 26.15
CA THR A 89 3.24 -3.25 26.89
C THR A 89 3.16 -4.28 28.02
N LEU A 90 3.58 -5.52 27.80
CA LEU A 90 3.66 -6.53 28.86
C LEU A 90 4.62 -6.10 29.97
N ALA A 91 5.78 -5.55 29.63
CA ALA A 91 6.73 -5.03 30.61
C ALA A 91 6.14 -3.86 31.43
N GLN A 92 5.40 -2.95 30.79
CA GLN A 92 4.70 -1.86 31.48
C GLN A 92 3.59 -2.37 32.41
N VAL A 93 2.81 -3.37 31.97
CA VAL A 93 1.78 -4.01 32.80
C VAL A 93 2.42 -4.69 34.01
N ALA A 94 3.53 -5.41 33.83
CA ALA A 94 4.27 -6.01 34.93
C ALA A 94 4.78 -4.94 35.92
N ALA A 95 5.33 -3.83 35.42
CA ALA A 95 5.77 -2.73 36.27
C ALA A 95 4.60 -2.10 37.06
N LEU A 96 3.46 -1.88 36.41
CA LEU A 96 2.24 -1.40 37.07
C LEU A 96 1.76 -2.38 38.15
N GLN A 97 1.75 -3.68 37.87
CA GLN A 97 1.38 -4.70 38.85
C GLN A 97 2.26 -4.62 40.09
N THR A 98 3.59 -4.54 39.91
CA THR A 98 4.51 -4.42 41.05
C THR A 98 4.34 -3.10 41.81
N ALA A 99 3.95 -2.02 41.15
CA ALA A 99 3.67 -0.75 41.80
C ALA A 99 2.38 -0.82 42.63
N ILE A 100 1.34 -1.50 42.12
CA ILE A 100 0.09 -1.75 42.82
C ILE A 100 0.36 -2.62 44.06
N ASP A 101 1.10 -3.73 43.92
CA ASP A 101 1.40 -4.64 45.02
C ASP A 101 2.19 -3.93 46.15
N ARG A 102 3.09 -3.01 45.81
CA ARG A 102 3.80 -2.17 46.80
C ARG A 102 2.88 -1.15 47.45
N ALA A 103 1.92 -0.61 46.72
CA ALA A 103 0.97 0.37 47.25
C ALA A 103 -0.02 -0.29 48.21
N THR A 104 -0.51 -1.50 47.89
CA THR A 104 -1.38 -2.28 48.79
C THR A 104 -0.64 -2.69 50.06
N GLN A 105 0.60 -3.18 49.97
CA GLN A 105 1.41 -3.48 51.16
C GLN A 105 1.60 -2.27 52.08
N ARG A 106 1.83 -1.08 51.52
CA ARG A 106 1.94 0.16 52.32
C ARG A 106 0.62 0.56 52.96
N LEU A 107 -0.50 0.27 52.30
CA LEU A 107 -1.84 0.56 52.82
C LEU A 107 -2.18 -0.38 53.99
N ASP A 108 -1.81 -1.65 53.88
CA ASP A 108 -1.98 -2.65 54.94
C ASP A 108 -1.11 -2.29 56.15
N ASP A 109 0.17 -1.94 55.94
CA ASP A 109 1.07 -1.47 57.02
C ASP A 109 0.57 -0.19 57.70
N ALA A 110 -0.05 0.72 56.95
CA ALA A 110 -0.66 1.93 57.50
C ALA A 110 -1.93 1.60 58.30
N THR A 111 -2.73 0.65 57.82
CA THR A 111 -3.95 0.20 58.48
C THR A 111 -3.65 -0.51 59.79
N ASP A 112 -2.62 -1.37 59.83
CA ASP A 112 -2.15 -2.05 61.05
C ASP A 112 -1.58 -1.07 62.08
N LYS A 113 -0.92 0.00 61.64
CA LYS A 113 -0.48 1.09 62.54
C LYS A 113 -1.65 1.89 63.11
N ILE A 114 -2.73 2.08 62.35
CA ILE A 114 -3.92 2.80 62.79
C ILE A 114 -4.76 1.95 63.75
N THR A 115 -4.91 0.64 63.50
CA THR A 115 -5.63 -0.28 64.39
C THR A 115 -4.85 -0.60 65.67
N GLY A 116 -3.51 -0.59 65.63
CA GLY A 116 -2.63 -0.74 66.79
C GLY A 116 -2.55 0.50 67.72
N MET A 117 -3.12 1.64 67.33
CA MET A 117 -3.10 2.90 68.09
C MET A 117 -4.43 3.23 68.81
N GLN A 118 -5.23 2.22 69.14
CA GLN A 118 -6.53 2.38 69.80
C GLN A 118 -6.45 2.67 71.32
N VAL A 119 -5.70 3.70 71.75
CA VAL A 119 -5.98 4.42 73.01
C VAL A 119 -5.49 5.87 72.90
N ALA A 120 -6.34 6.80 72.43
CA ALA A 120 -6.26 8.22 72.80
C ALA A 120 -7.61 8.92 72.55
N PRO A 121 -8.03 9.86 73.43
CA PRO A 121 -9.43 10.25 73.59
C PRO A 121 -9.82 11.52 72.81
N THR A 122 -11.14 11.62 72.58
CA THR A 122 -11.93 12.83 72.28
C THR A 122 -11.56 13.64 71.03
N LEU A 123 -12.32 13.43 69.94
CA LEU A 123 -12.36 14.35 68.82
C LEU A 123 -12.93 15.70 69.27
N GLU A 124 -12.05 16.70 69.37
CA GLU A 124 -12.44 18.11 69.27
C GLU A 124 -12.77 18.37 67.80
N ASN A 125 -13.99 18.87 67.52
CA ASN A 125 -14.39 19.26 66.16
C ASN A 125 -13.45 20.39 65.68
N PRO A 126 -12.71 20.22 64.58
CA PRO A 126 -12.01 21.35 64.00
C PRO A 126 -13.06 22.33 63.46
N ALA A 127 -12.92 23.60 63.84
CA ALA A 127 -13.70 24.70 63.31
C ALA A 127 -13.70 24.69 61.77
N PRO A 128 -14.75 25.18 61.09
CA PRO A 128 -14.73 25.30 59.64
C PRO A 128 -13.65 26.31 59.26
N THR A 129 -12.45 25.83 58.96
CA THR A 129 -11.49 26.59 58.18
C THR A 129 -12.11 26.75 56.81
N GLU A 130 -12.34 28.00 56.44
CA GLU A 130 -12.50 28.42 55.05
C GLU A 130 -11.23 27.97 54.32
N GLU A 131 -11.22 26.72 53.87
CA GLU A 131 -10.12 26.17 53.09
C GLU A 131 -10.16 26.89 51.74
N GLU A 132 -9.39 27.99 51.66
CA GLU A 132 -8.96 28.60 50.42
C GLU A 132 -8.56 27.47 49.47
N MET A 133 -9.33 27.29 48.39
CA MET A 133 -8.99 26.31 47.37
C MET A 133 -7.54 26.52 46.99
N PRO A 134 -6.68 25.49 47.15
CA PRO A 134 -5.27 25.68 46.93
C PRO A 134 -5.03 26.24 45.53
N SER A 135 -4.31 27.36 45.44
CA SER A 135 -4.16 28.11 44.19
C SER A 135 -3.60 27.24 43.05
N TYR A 136 -2.89 26.15 43.40
CA TYR A 136 -2.41 25.14 42.46
C TYR A 136 -3.53 24.40 41.72
N LEU A 137 -4.70 24.18 42.33
CA LEU A 137 -5.85 23.52 41.68
C LEU A 137 -6.47 24.42 40.61
N LEU A 138 -6.56 25.73 40.89
CA LEU A 138 -7.05 26.72 39.93
C LEU A 138 -6.08 26.85 38.74
N ILE A 139 -4.78 26.83 39.00
CA ILE A 139 -3.75 26.86 37.96
C ILE A 139 -3.81 25.57 37.12
N LEU A 140 -3.94 24.40 37.76
CA LEU A 140 -4.02 23.11 37.06
C LEU A 140 -5.27 23.04 36.16
N LEU A 141 -6.40 23.53 36.65
CA LEU A 141 -7.64 23.63 35.88
C LEU A 141 -7.47 24.57 34.67
N GLY A 142 -6.84 25.73 34.87
CA GLY A 142 -6.55 26.68 33.80
C GLY A 142 -5.64 26.11 32.70
N VAL A 143 -4.59 25.39 33.09
CA VAL A 143 -3.67 24.72 32.16
C VAL A 143 -4.39 23.63 31.37
N ASN A 144 -5.25 22.84 32.02
CA ASN A 144 -6.01 21.79 31.35
C ASN A 144 -7.02 22.36 30.35
N ILE A 145 -7.73 23.43 30.70
CA ILE A 145 -8.67 24.12 29.80
C ILE A 145 -7.92 24.70 28.59
N PHE A 146 -6.77 25.33 28.83
CA PHE A 146 -5.92 25.88 27.76
C PHE A 146 -5.43 24.79 26.81
N LEU A 147 -4.97 23.65 27.35
CA LEU A 147 -4.51 22.51 26.55
C LEU A 147 -5.64 21.94 25.68
N LEU A 148 -6.86 21.86 26.22
CA LEU A 148 -8.05 21.38 25.50
C LEU A 148 -8.41 22.32 24.35
N ILE A 149 -8.40 23.64 24.59
CA ILE A 149 -8.63 24.65 23.54
C ILE A 149 -7.59 24.54 22.43
N LEU A 150 -6.31 24.37 22.78
CA LEU A 150 -5.22 24.23 21.81
C LEU A 150 -5.41 22.98 20.95
N ILE A 151 -5.81 21.84 21.55
CA ILE A 151 -6.12 20.61 20.82
C ILE A 151 -7.30 20.81 19.87
N VAL A 152 -8.38 21.47 20.30
CA VAL A 152 -9.54 21.75 19.45
C VAL A 152 -9.16 22.62 18.25
N ILE A 153 -8.37 23.67 18.48
CA ILE A 153 -7.86 24.53 17.41
C ILE A 153 -6.97 23.72 16.46
N LEU A 154 -6.10 22.85 16.97
CA LEU A 154 -5.24 22.00 16.17
C LEU A 154 -6.06 21.02 15.31
N ILE A 155 -7.12 20.41 15.86
CA ILE A 155 -8.03 19.52 15.13
C ILE A 155 -8.78 20.29 14.05
N LEU A 156 -9.27 21.50 14.33
CA LEU A 156 -9.95 22.35 13.34
C LEU A 156 -8.98 22.81 12.25
N TRP A 157 -7.74 23.14 12.61
CA TRP A 157 -6.69 23.50 11.68
C TRP A 157 -6.30 22.30 10.80
N LEU A 158 -6.11 21.12 11.39
CA LEU A 158 -5.93 19.87 10.66
C LEU A 158 -7.11 19.61 9.74
N ARG A 159 -8.35 19.72 10.21
CA ARG A 159 -9.55 19.54 9.38
C ARG A 159 -9.61 20.53 8.22
N SER A 160 -9.10 21.74 8.39
CA SER A 160 -9.00 22.75 7.33
C SER A 160 -7.96 22.36 6.26
N HIS A 161 -6.77 21.90 6.69
CA HIS A 161 -5.70 21.45 5.79
C HIS A 161 -5.96 20.07 5.16
N TYR A 162 -6.68 19.21 5.86
CA TYR A 162 -7.13 17.90 5.43
C TYR A 162 -8.59 17.94 5.00
N LYS A 163 -9.09 19.06 4.45
CA LYS A 163 -10.22 18.97 3.53
C LYS A 163 -9.80 17.93 2.49
N PRO A 164 -10.47 16.77 2.41
CA PRO A 164 -10.08 15.80 1.42
C PRO A 164 -10.27 16.47 0.07
N LYS A 165 -9.27 16.40 -0.81
CA LYS A 165 -9.43 16.53 -2.25
C LYS A 165 -10.38 15.43 -2.75
N LYS A 166 -11.62 15.44 -2.28
CA LYS A 166 -12.70 14.52 -2.65
C LYS A 166 -13.54 15.06 -3.80
N GLU A 167 -13.25 16.28 -4.26
CA GLU A 167 -13.91 16.87 -5.44
C GLU A 167 -12.92 17.19 -6.57
N GLU A 168 -11.62 16.95 -6.39
CA GLU A 168 -10.60 17.21 -7.44
C GLU A 168 -10.09 15.94 -8.13
N LYS A 169 -10.66 14.77 -7.79
CA LYS A 169 -10.31 13.48 -8.40
C LYS A 169 -11.33 12.98 -9.45
N GLU A 170 -12.18 13.86 -9.98
CA GLU A 170 -13.00 13.54 -11.16
C GLU A 170 -12.54 14.27 -12.43
N TYR A 171 -11.56 15.17 -12.32
CA TYR A 171 -10.97 15.88 -13.47
C TYR A 171 -9.44 15.96 -13.38
N LYS A 172 -8.77 14.88 -12.96
CA LYS A 172 -7.36 14.72 -13.32
C LYS A 172 -7.33 14.12 -14.73
N LYS A 173 -7.29 15.01 -15.71
CA LYS A 173 -6.90 14.73 -17.10
C LYS A 173 -5.79 13.69 -17.09
N GLU A 174 -6.10 12.49 -17.56
CA GLU A 174 -5.09 11.52 -18.00
C GLU A 174 -4.42 12.12 -19.24
N GLU A 175 -3.47 13.04 -19.02
CA GLU A 175 -2.54 13.57 -20.03
C GLU A 175 -1.50 12.51 -20.44
N HIS A 176 -1.88 11.24 -20.55
CA HIS A 176 -1.04 10.15 -21.05
C HIS A 176 -1.72 9.43 -22.22
N ILE A 177 -2.52 10.15 -23.00
CA ILE A 177 -3.04 9.67 -24.28
C ILE A 177 -2.40 10.51 -25.35
N HIS A 178 -1.58 9.87 -26.19
CA HIS A 178 -1.01 10.49 -27.38
C HIS A 178 -2.09 11.30 -28.10
N PRO A 179 -1.85 12.59 -28.44
CA PRO A 179 -2.86 13.41 -29.09
C PRO A 179 -3.35 12.65 -30.32
N ALA A 180 -4.68 12.48 -30.42
CA ALA A 180 -5.28 11.81 -31.55
C ALA A 180 -4.72 12.46 -32.84
N PRO A 181 -4.27 11.67 -33.83
CA PRO A 181 -3.66 12.21 -35.03
C PRO A 181 -4.57 13.28 -35.65
N PRO A 182 -4.02 14.44 -36.06
CA PRO A 182 -4.84 15.55 -36.58
C PRO A 182 -5.69 15.13 -37.79
N GLU A 183 -5.23 14.13 -38.55
CA GLU A 183 -5.94 13.50 -39.65
C GLU A 183 -7.22 12.78 -39.21
N LEU A 184 -7.19 12.12 -38.05
CA LEU A 184 -8.35 11.43 -37.48
C LEU A 184 -9.39 12.43 -36.99
N ILE A 185 -8.96 13.53 -36.38
CA ILE A 185 -9.84 14.62 -35.94
C ILE A 185 -10.51 15.27 -37.15
N ALA A 186 -9.77 15.54 -38.23
CA ALA A 186 -10.32 16.08 -39.46
C ALA A 186 -11.31 15.12 -40.14
N TYR A 187 -11.01 13.81 -40.14
CA TYR A 187 -11.91 12.79 -40.65
C TYR A 187 -13.21 12.73 -39.85
N VAL A 188 -13.11 12.68 -38.52
CA VAL A 188 -14.28 12.64 -37.61
C VAL A 188 -15.12 13.90 -37.75
N LYS A 189 -14.49 15.08 -37.83
CA LYS A 189 -15.19 16.36 -38.09
C LYS A 189 -15.94 16.32 -39.43
N GLY A 190 -15.29 15.89 -40.51
CA GLY A 190 -15.94 15.77 -41.82
C GLY A 190 -17.07 14.73 -41.89
N GLN A 191 -17.10 13.74 -41.00
CA GLN A 191 -18.20 12.78 -40.87
C GLN A 191 -19.33 13.32 -39.97
N LEU A 192 -18.99 14.07 -38.92
CA LEU A 192 -19.95 14.79 -38.07
C LEU A 192 -20.69 15.88 -38.86
N ASP A 193 -19.98 16.65 -39.68
CA ASP A 193 -20.54 17.67 -40.57
C ASP A 193 -21.51 17.08 -41.61
N LYS A 194 -21.34 15.80 -41.94
CA LYS A 194 -22.26 15.02 -42.81
C LYS A 194 -23.43 14.40 -42.04
N ASN A 195 -23.66 14.79 -40.78
CA ASN A 195 -24.68 14.26 -39.88
C ASN A 195 -24.62 12.74 -39.64
N LYS A 196 -23.43 12.12 -39.78
CA LYS A 196 -23.27 10.70 -39.48
C LYS A 196 -23.35 10.47 -37.97
N LYS A 197 -24.04 9.40 -37.53
CA LYS A 197 -24.18 9.11 -36.10
C LYS A 197 -22.81 8.75 -35.50
N VAL A 198 -22.55 9.24 -34.30
CA VAL A 198 -21.31 8.99 -33.54
C VAL A 198 -21.05 7.49 -33.37
N HIS A 199 -22.11 6.70 -33.17
CA HIS A 199 -22.02 5.25 -33.06
C HIS A 199 -21.47 4.59 -34.34
N ASP A 200 -21.89 5.05 -35.51
CA ASP A 200 -21.42 4.50 -36.79
C ASP A 200 -19.95 4.87 -37.05
N ILE A 201 -19.55 6.08 -36.62
CA ILE A 201 -18.15 6.53 -36.67
C ILE A 201 -17.28 5.65 -35.77
N ARG A 202 -17.76 5.30 -34.57
CA ARG A 202 -17.04 4.40 -33.64
C ARG A 202 -16.83 3.02 -34.23
N ILE A 203 -17.88 2.41 -34.81
CA ILE A 203 -17.79 1.08 -35.42
C ILE A 203 -16.81 1.09 -36.59
N GLU A 204 -16.87 2.12 -37.44
CA GLU A 204 -16.00 2.23 -38.61
C GLU A 204 -14.53 2.42 -38.23
N LEU A 205 -14.26 3.26 -37.23
CA LEU A 205 -12.90 3.51 -36.75
C LEU A 205 -12.33 2.31 -35.97
N ALA A 206 -13.17 1.63 -35.17
CA ALA A 206 -12.78 0.37 -34.53
C ALA A 206 -12.48 -0.72 -35.57
N GLY A 207 -13.26 -0.80 -36.65
CA GLY A 207 -13.02 -1.71 -37.78
C GLY A 207 -11.73 -1.41 -38.56
N LYS A 208 -11.25 -0.15 -38.50
CA LYS A 208 -9.95 0.28 -39.05
C LYS A 208 -8.78 0.06 -38.08
N GLY A 209 -9.01 -0.55 -36.92
CA GLY A 209 -7.99 -0.88 -35.93
C GLY A 209 -7.67 0.23 -34.93
N TRP A 210 -8.46 1.31 -34.90
CA TRP A 210 -8.26 2.37 -33.91
C TRP A 210 -8.77 1.97 -32.53
N THR A 211 -7.99 2.26 -31.49
CA THR A 211 -8.40 1.99 -30.11
C THR A 211 -9.56 2.89 -29.68
N PRO A 212 -10.55 2.39 -28.90
CA PRO A 212 -11.70 3.16 -28.44
C PRO A 212 -11.33 4.49 -27.76
N SER A 213 -10.24 4.52 -26.98
CA SER A 213 -9.76 5.71 -26.28
C SER A 213 -9.40 6.87 -27.25
N ILE A 214 -8.70 6.56 -28.35
CA ILE A 214 -8.32 7.56 -29.38
C ILE A 214 -9.55 8.06 -30.15
N ILE A 215 -10.52 7.16 -30.39
CA ILE A 215 -11.78 7.50 -31.09
C ILE A 215 -12.60 8.50 -30.27
N GLU A 216 -12.76 8.25 -28.96
CA GLU A 216 -13.47 9.19 -28.07
C GLU A 216 -12.77 10.54 -28.00
N HIS A 217 -11.45 10.56 -27.92
CA HIS A 217 -10.69 11.81 -27.93
C HIS A 217 -10.88 12.57 -29.26
N ALA A 218 -10.88 11.87 -30.40
CA ALA A 218 -11.09 12.52 -31.70
C ALA A 218 -12.52 13.08 -31.84
N ILE A 219 -13.53 12.38 -31.32
CA ILE A 219 -14.92 12.85 -31.31
C ILE A 219 -15.07 14.08 -30.39
N HIS A 220 -14.44 14.06 -29.22
CA HIS A 220 -14.48 15.18 -28.28
C HIS A 220 -13.81 16.43 -28.89
N ALA A 221 -12.59 16.26 -29.42
CA ALA A 221 -11.84 17.33 -30.06
C ALA A 221 -12.52 17.89 -31.33
N ALA A 222 -13.26 17.05 -32.06
CA ALA A 222 -14.04 17.49 -33.23
C ALA A 222 -15.34 18.23 -32.86
N LYS A 223 -15.88 18.03 -31.66
CA LYS A 223 -17.08 18.74 -31.15
C LYS A 223 -16.76 20.06 -30.46
N GLU A 224 -15.58 20.19 -29.86
CA GLU A 224 -15.15 21.42 -29.17
C GLU A 224 -14.66 22.53 -30.12
N LYS A 225 -14.55 22.28 -31.43
CA LYS A 225 -14.12 23.23 -32.47
C LYS A 225 -15.13 23.39 -33.60
#